data_AF-A0A6B9YV13-F1
#
_entry.id   AF-A0A6B9YV13-F1
#
_cell.length_a   1.000
_cell.length_b   1.000
_cell.length_c   1.000
_cell.angle_alpha   90.00
_cell.angle_beta   90.00
_cell.angle_gamma   90.00
#
_symmetry.space_group_name_H-M   'P 1'
#
loop_
_entity.id
_entity.type
_entity.pdbx_description
1 polymer ?
#
loop_
_entity_poly.entity_id
_entity_poly.type
_entity_poly.pdbx_seq_one_letter_code
_entity_poly.pdbx_strand_id
1 'polypeptide(L)' 'MPFPIRKCVACGEEFELKPDKPGFANRCPECSMEEDSEETGGKASMSAEERQAQREADAERRKAIRDLLYRKDR' A
#
# COMPACT_ATOMS: atom_id res chain seq x y z
N MET A 1 -18.14 -25.65 6.89
CA MET A 1 -18.66 -25.13 5.61
C MET A 1 -17.48 -25.03 4.65
N PRO A 2 -17.60 -25.46 3.38
CA PRO A 2 -16.49 -25.35 2.44
C PRO A 2 -16.17 -23.88 2.19
N PHE A 3 -14.90 -23.50 2.29
CA PHE A 3 -14.45 -22.16 1.95
C PHE A 3 -14.45 -21.98 0.42
N PRO A 4 -14.65 -20.75 -0.09
CA PRO A 4 -14.54 -20.49 -1.53
C PRO A 4 -13.11 -20.74 -2.01
N ILE A 5 -12.96 -21.59 -3.02
CA ILE A 5 -11.69 -21.88 -3.68
C ILE A 5 -11.43 -20.79 -4.73
N ARG A 6 -10.25 -20.18 -4.72
CA ARG A 6 -9.79 -19.22 -5.74
C ARG A 6 -8.48 -19.69 -6.35
N LYS A 7 -8.20 -19.23 -7.57
CA LYS A 7 -6.91 -19.42 -8.23
C LYS A 7 -5.99 -18.25 -7.94
N CYS A 8 -4.76 -18.53 -7.53
CA CYS A 8 -3.74 -17.52 -7.32
C CYS A 8 -3.33 -16.90 -8.66
N VAL A 9 -3.26 -15.57 -8.73
CA VAL A 9 -2.82 -14.85 -9.94
C VAL A 9 -1.31 -14.99 -10.18
N ALA A 10 -0.51 -15.32 -9.15
CA ALA A 10 0.94 -15.45 -9.24
C ALA A 10 1.40 -16.86 -9.64
N CYS A 11 0.96 -17.90 -8.93
CA CYS A 11 1.37 -19.29 -9.19
C CYS A 11 0.33 -20.14 -9.94
N GLY A 12 -0.92 -19.67 -10.07
CA GLY A 12 -2.00 -20.41 -10.73
C GLY A 12 -2.63 -21.54 -9.89
N GLU A 13 -2.17 -21.75 -8.66
CA GLU A 13 -2.67 -22.80 -7.76
C GLU A 13 -4.04 -22.48 -7.16
N GLU A 14 -4.83 -23.52 -6.91
CA GLU A 14 -6.13 -23.44 -6.24
C GLU A 14 -5.93 -23.41 -4.73
N PHE A 15 -6.45 -22.37 -4.06
CA PHE A 15 -6.32 -22.21 -2.61
C PHE A 15 -7.65 -21.82 -1.96
N GLU A 16 -7.80 -22.18 -0.69
CA GLU A 16 -8.97 -21.84 0.13
C GLU A 16 -8.87 -20.42 0.68
N LEU A 17 -9.80 -19.55 0.30
CA LEU A 17 -9.87 -18.19 0.82
C LEU A 17 -10.63 -18.17 2.15
N LYS A 18 -9.92 -17.97 3.27
CA LYS A 18 -10.52 -17.80 4.59
C LYS A 18 -11.05 -16.35 4.77
N PRO A 19 -12.29 -16.15 5.23
CA PRO A 19 -12.92 -14.83 5.35
C PRO A 19 -12.26 -13.90 6.37
N ASP A 20 -11.49 -14.43 7.33
CA ASP A 20 -10.85 -13.65 8.39
C ASP A 20 -9.63 -12.83 7.93
N LYS A 21 -9.18 -12.98 6.67
CA LYS A 21 -8.03 -12.25 6.12
C LYS A 21 -8.36 -11.62 4.76
N PRO A 22 -8.90 -10.39 4.71
CA PRO A 22 -9.33 -9.73 3.47
C PRO A 22 -8.18 -9.39 2.49
N GLY A 23 -6.91 -9.51 2.90
CA GLY A 23 -5.74 -9.24 2.05
C GLY A 23 -5.45 -10.28 0.97
N PHE A 24 -5.94 -11.53 1.09
CA PHE A 24 -5.59 -12.64 0.17
C PHE A 24 -6.55 -12.77 -1.02
N ALA A 25 -7.21 -11.68 -1.44
CA ALA A 25 -8.29 -11.74 -2.43
C ALA A 25 -7.85 -12.35 -3.79
N ASN A 26 -6.56 -12.22 -4.15
CA ASN A 26 -6.03 -12.63 -5.46
C ASN A 26 -4.73 -13.46 -5.37
N ARG A 27 -4.15 -13.64 -4.19
CA ARG A 27 -2.85 -14.29 -3.99
C ARG A 27 -2.93 -15.35 -2.90
N CYS A 28 -2.30 -16.49 -3.13
CA CYS A 28 -2.18 -17.56 -2.14
C CYS A 28 -1.29 -17.10 -0.96
N PRO A 29 -1.38 -17.77 0.20
CA PRO A 29 -0.56 -17.44 1.36
C PRO A 29 0.94 -17.45 1.09
N GLU A 30 1.44 -18.37 0.25
CA GLU A 30 2.86 -18.46 -0.12
C GLU A 30 3.31 -17.19 -0.87
N CYS A 31 2.64 -16.84 -1.97
CA CYS A 31 3.03 -15.66 -2.76
C CYS A 31 2.82 -14.33 -2.03
N SER A 32 1.82 -14.25 -1.15
CA SER A 32 1.59 -13.02 -0.37
C SER A 32 2.58 -12.87 0.79
N MET A 33 3.18 -13.95 1.31
CA MET A 33 4.24 -13.85 2.32
C MET A 33 5.51 -13.23 1.73
N GLU A 34 5.83 -13.53 0.48
CA GLU A 34 6.98 -12.95 -0.22
C GLU A 34 6.81 -11.43 -0.41
N GLU A 35 5.61 -10.97 -0.76
CA GLU A 35 5.35 -9.54 -0.98
C GLU A 35 5.06 -8.74 0.30
N ASP A 36 4.44 -9.34 1.33
CA ASP A 36 4.24 -8.68 2.64
C ASP A 36 5.58 -8.48 3.38
N SER A 37 6.58 -9.31 3.07
CA SER A 37 7.96 -9.11 3.51
C SER A 37 8.63 -7.89 2.86
N GLU A 38 8.13 -7.42 1.72
CA GLU A 38 8.59 -6.21 1.04
C GLU A 38 7.77 -4.97 1.43
N GLU A 39 6.47 -5.11 1.73
CA GLU A 39 5.59 -4.00 2.14
C GLU A 39 5.61 -3.70 3.65
N THR A 40 6.13 -4.61 4.48
CA THR A 40 6.46 -4.31 5.89
C THR A 40 7.84 -3.69 6.04
N GLY A 41 8.28 -2.95 5.02
CA GLY A 41 9.27 -1.88 5.14
C GLY A 41 8.81 -0.92 6.23
N GLY A 42 9.15 -1.26 7.47
CA GLY A 42 8.79 -0.54 8.66
C GLY A 42 9.11 0.92 8.42
N LYS A 43 8.27 1.80 8.96
CA LYS A 43 8.59 3.23 9.06
C LYS A 43 10.01 3.29 9.58
N ALA A 44 10.99 3.51 8.69
CA ALA A 44 12.37 3.65 9.09
C ALA A 44 12.33 4.70 10.18
N SER A 45 13.02 4.47 11.31
CA SER A 45 12.99 5.39 12.43
C SER A 45 13.60 6.71 11.98
N MET A 46 12.80 7.57 11.36
CA MET A 46 13.26 8.82 10.80
C MET A 46 13.57 9.76 11.94
N SER A 47 14.72 10.40 11.86
CA SER A 47 15.17 11.38 12.83
C SER A 47 14.16 12.55 12.91
N ALA A 48 14.28 13.36 13.95
CA ALA A 48 13.42 14.55 14.07
C ALA A 48 13.64 15.50 12.88
N GLU A 49 14.88 15.65 12.42
CA GLU A 49 15.23 16.50 11.29
C GLU A 49 14.67 15.97 9.96
N GLU A 50 14.80 14.67 9.70
CA GLU A 50 14.26 14.05 8.47
C GLU A 50 12.74 14.20 8.38
N ARG A 51 12.05 14.03 9.51
CA ARG A 51 10.59 14.23 9.59
C ARG A 51 10.19 15.69 9.38
N GLN A 52 11.00 16.63 9.85
CA GLN A 52 10.73 18.06 9.63
C GLN A 52 10.95 18.43 8.16
N ALA A 53 12.06 18.00 7.55
CA ALA A 53 12.37 18.25 6.16
C ALA A 53 11.28 17.70 5.21
N GLN A 54 10.78 16.49 5.48
CA GLN A 54 9.66 15.93 4.70
C GLN A 54 8.37 16.73 4.84
N ARG A 55 8.04 17.19 6.06
CA ARG A 55 6.84 18.00 6.30
C ARG A 55 6.88 19.32 5.55
N GLU A 56 8.05 19.96 5.50
CA GLU A 56 8.25 21.22 4.78
C GLU A 56 8.12 21.01 3.27
N ALA A 57 8.76 19.98 2.72
CA ALA A 57 8.64 19.61 1.30
C ALA A 57 7.19 19.27 0.91
N ASP A 58 6.47 18.52 1.76
CA ASP A 58 5.07 18.19 1.53
C ASP A 58 4.16 19.42 1.60
N ALA A 59 4.45 20.37 2.50
CA ALA A 59 3.70 21.61 2.61
C ALA A 59 3.84 22.46 1.33
N GLU A 60 5.04 22.55 0.77
CA GLU A 60 5.29 23.22 -0.50
C GLU A 60 4.56 22.54 -1.67
N ARG A 61 4.63 21.20 -1.76
CA ARG A 61 3.89 20.43 -2.78
C ARG A 61 2.39 20.68 -2.70
N ARG A 62 1.81 20.64 -1.50
CA ARG A 62 0.38 20.91 -1.29
C ARG A 62 0.01 22.35 -1.67
N LYS A 63 0.88 23.31 -1.39
CA LYS A 63 0.67 24.71 -1.80
C LYS A 63 0.72 24.85 -3.32
N ALA A 64 1.71 24.27 -3.98
CA ALA A 64 1.83 24.30 -5.44
C ALA A 64 0.60 23.67 -6.12
N ILE A 65 0.14 22.52 -5.64
CA ILE A 65 -1.07 21.86 -6.15
C ILE A 65 -2.31 22.73 -5.93
N ARG A 66 -2.46 23.31 -4.73
CA ARG A 66 -3.57 24.23 -4.44
C ARG A 66 -3.55 25.43 -5.37
N ASP A 67 -2.38 26.03 -5.56
CA ASP A 67 -2.22 27.18 -6.44
C ASP A 67 -2.47 26.79 -7.89
N LEU A 68 -2.18 25.58 -8.35
CA LEU A 68 -2.54 25.12 -9.70
C LEU A 68 -4.05 24.88 -9.86
N LEU A 69 -4.68 24.21 -8.89
CA LEU A 69 -6.10 23.86 -8.97
C LEU A 69 -7.04 25.05 -8.78
N TYR A 70 -6.65 25.99 -7.94
CA TYR A 70 -7.46 27.15 -7.58
C TYR A 70 -6.92 28.47 -8.15
N ARG A 71 -5.86 28.42 -8.97
CA ARG A 71 -5.60 29.53 -9.89
C ARG A 71 -6.78 29.57 -10.85
N LYS A 72 -7.60 30.60 -10.65
CA LYS A 72 -8.57 31.05 -11.64
C LYS A 72 -7.73 31.60 -12.80
N ASP A 73 -7.31 30.71 -13.70
CA ASP A 73 -6.81 31.14 -15.01
C ASP A 73 -7.92 31.99 -15.61
N ARG A 74 -7.72 33.30 -15.57
CA ARG A 74 -8.61 34.30 -16.14
C ARG A 74 -8.11 34.65 -17.52
#